data_AF-A0A979GB05-F1
#
_entry.id   AF-A0A979GB05-F1
#
_cell.length_a   1.000
_cell.length_b   1.000
_cell.length_c   1.000
_cell.angle_alpha   90.00
_cell.angle_beta   90.00
_cell.angle_gamma   90.00
#
_symmetry.space_group_name_H-M   'P 1'
#
loop_
_entity.id
_entity.type
_entity.pdbx_description
1 polymer ?
#
loop_
_entity_poly.entity_id
_entity_poly.type
_entity_poly.pdbx_seq_one_letter_code
_entity_poly.pdbx_strand_id
1 'polypeptide(L)'
;MNAFLPYVIKMLLCSGILYGYYALVLKNNSFHRWNRAFILLAVIASLLIPTLQFSMNTTPITSQQLNMIVVCGYVADNMQKAGLDLTSWIPAGIYLFITLLLLANIASNWILVKRLIRKGEKTTFNGYQLIHHPQVKSTFSFFGSIFWAEEATKDSPEGRQILKHELEHVRGGHTGEKLFMQLVCAVCWFNPFFYLLRKELSMVHEFLADKAATEDSEAEDYARTLLQVTLQTRLPLMINTFGQAPVKRRILMLFTQRSNYSLMKRIIVIPLVLGLGFVIGCQRDLDLNAKNIVDVTKSIAVSPADHEVYSFVSDPPTYPGGMDALSKYLGSSIRYPKKAQDHGTTGTIFVSFVIDSEGNVSNAKTVGNVHGDGLEEESIRVVSSMPKWNPGKQDGQAVSVAFTLPIKFVLMD
;
A
#
# COMPACT_ATOMS: atom_id res chain seq x y z
N MET A 1 -1.52 6.59 11.60
CA MET A 1 -1.30 5.12 11.42
C MET A 1 -2.24 4.49 10.38
N ASN A 2 -3.45 5.03 10.16
CA ASN A 2 -4.49 4.45 9.29
C ASN A 2 -4.12 4.28 7.80
N ALA A 3 -3.17 5.05 7.27
CA ALA A 3 -2.76 4.95 5.86
C ALA A 3 -1.56 4.00 5.61
N PHE A 4 -0.83 3.61 6.65
CA PHE A 4 0.40 2.80 6.50
C PHE A 4 0.08 1.31 6.29
N LEU A 5 -0.83 0.76 7.09
CA LEU A 5 -1.25 -0.63 6.98
C LEU A 5 -1.83 -1.00 5.59
N PRO A 6 -2.78 -0.23 5.01
CA PRO A 6 -3.29 -0.55 3.68
C PRO A 6 -2.22 -0.41 2.60
N TYR A 7 -1.26 0.51 2.74
CA TYR A 7 -0.12 0.62 1.83
C TYR A 7 0.75 -0.64 1.87
N VAL A 8 1.10 -1.13 3.07
CA VAL A 8 1.92 -2.33 3.24
C VAL A 8 1.25 -3.56 2.61
N ILE A 9 -0.07 -3.73 2.83
CA ILE A 9 -0.84 -4.84 2.24
C ILE A 9 -0.83 -4.75 0.70
N LYS A 10 -1.08 -3.56 0.14
CA LYS A 10 -1.06 -3.33 -1.31
C LYS A 10 0.32 -3.61 -1.91
N MET A 11 1.40 -3.20 -1.23
CA MET A 11 2.78 -3.47 -1.64
C MET A 11 3.10 -4.98 -1.63
N LEU A 12 2.68 -5.70 -0.59
CA LEU A 12 2.88 -7.15 -0.49
C LEU A 12 2.12 -7.89 -1.59
N LEU A 13 0.87 -7.53 -1.86
CA LEU A 13 0.09 -8.13 -2.95
C LEU A 13 0.72 -7.86 -4.32
N CYS A 14 1.11 -6.62 -4.60
CA CYS A 14 1.74 -6.25 -5.86
C CYS A 14 3.05 -7.01 -6.09
N SER A 15 3.94 -7.01 -5.08
CA SER A 15 5.21 -7.73 -5.17
C SER A 15 5.04 -9.25 -5.28
N GLY A 16 4.05 -9.82 -4.60
CA GLY A 16 3.70 -11.24 -4.70
C GLY A 16 3.19 -11.65 -6.08
N ILE A 17 2.26 -10.87 -6.66
CA ILE A 17 1.71 -11.15 -8.00
C ILE A 17 2.79 -11.03 -9.08
N LEU A 18 3.60 -9.97 -9.03
CA LEU A 18 4.69 -9.78 -9.99
C LEU A 18 5.78 -10.84 -9.88
N TYR A 19 6.12 -11.26 -8.66
CA TYR A 19 7.01 -12.39 -8.45
C TYR A 19 6.40 -13.71 -8.96
N GLY A 20 5.12 -13.96 -8.69
CA GLY A 20 4.40 -15.15 -9.16
C GLY A 20 4.41 -15.24 -10.68
N TYR A 21 4.14 -14.12 -11.36
CA TYR A 21 4.25 -14.02 -12.81
C TYR A 21 5.67 -14.33 -13.30
N TYR A 22 6.69 -13.75 -12.66
CA TYR A 22 8.08 -14.07 -12.99
C TYR A 22 8.37 -15.56 -12.83
N ALA A 23 7.96 -16.15 -11.71
CA ALA A 23 8.23 -17.53 -11.36
C ALA A 23 7.59 -18.54 -12.33
N LEU A 24 6.39 -18.24 -12.83
CA LEU A 24 5.63 -19.13 -13.73
C LEU A 24 5.99 -18.94 -15.20
N VAL A 25 6.21 -17.69 -15.64
CA VAL A 25 6.28 -17.38 -17.08
C VAL A 25 7.69 -17.05 -17.54
N LEU A 26 8.44 -16.25 -16.77
CA LEU A 26 9.73 -15.69 -17.16
C LEU A 26 10.93 -16.52 -16.70
N LYS A 27 10.77 -17.23 -15.57
CA LYS A 27 11.81 -18.04 -14.96
C LYS A 27 12.33 -19.08 -15.96
N ASN A 28 13.66 -19.22 -16.00
CA ASN A 28 14.38 -20.14 -16.89
C ASN A 28 14.21 -19.89 -18.40
N ASN A 29 13.68 -18.74 -18.83
CA ASN A 29 13.84 -18.35 -20.23
C ASN A 29 15.28 -17.87 -20.50
N SER A 30 15.78 -18.14 -21.70
CA SER A 30 17.13 -17.78 -22.18
C SER A 30 17.31 -16.27 -22.45
N PHE A 31 16.29 -15.45 -22.25
CA PHE A 31 16.33 -14.00 -22.42
C PHE A 31 16.65 -13.28 -21.10
N HIS A 32 17.86 -13.49 -20.61
CA HIS A 32 18.32 -12.96 -19.33
C HIS A 32 18.26 -11.44 -19.20
N ARG A 33 18.51 -10.68 -20.28
CA ARG A 33 18.42 -9.21 -20.27
C ARG A 33 17.00 -8.71 -19.96
N TRP A 34 15.98 -9.38 -20.50
CA TRP A 34 14.58 -9.06 -20.22
C TRP A 34 14.18 -9.45 -18.81
N ASN A 35 14.62 -10.63 -18.35
CA ASN A 35 14.37 -11.06 -16.98
C ASN A 35 14.99 -10.09 -15.96
N ARG A 36 16.21 -9.58 -16.22
CA ARG A 36 16.87 -8.54 -15.43
C ARG A 36 16.01 -7.27 -15.37
N ALA A 37 15.61 -6.74 -16.53
CA ALA A 37 14.79 -5.53 -16.59
C ALA A 37 13.44 -5.71 -15.89
N PHE A 38 12.77 -6.84 -16.11
CA PHE A 38 11.50 -7.16 -15.45
C PHE A 38 11.64 -7.18 -13.93
N ILE A 39 12.65 -7.85 -13.36
CA ILE A 39 12.80 -7.93 -11.90
C ILE A 39 12.99 -6.54 -11.29
N LEU A 40 13.83 -5.70 -11.91
CA LEU A 40 14.06 -4.33 -11.46
C LEU A 40 12.79 -3.48 -11.55
N LEU A 41 12.09 -3.54 -12.68
CA LEU A 41 10.82 -2.85 -12.87
C LEU A 41 9.74 -3.36 -11.92
N ALA A 42 9.70 -4.65 -11.63
CA ALA A 42 8.73 -5.24 -10.71
C ALA A 42 8.92 -4.71 -9.28
N VAL A 43 10.16 -4.55 -8.83
CA VAL A 43 10.47 -3.96 -7.53
C VAL A 43 10.02 -2.50 -7.49
N ILE A 44 10.39 -1.70 -8.49
CA ILE A 44 10.01 -0.28 -8.58
C ILE A 44 8.48 -0.14 -8.65
N ALA A 45 7.82 -0.92 -9.51
CA ALA A 45 6.37 -0.94 -9.66
C ALA A 45 5.66 -1.34 -8.35
N SER A 46 6.18 -2.32 -7.61
CA SER A 46 5.61 -2.71 -6.32
C SER A 46 5.68 -1.61 -5.26
N LEU A 47 6.67 -0.72 -5.36
CA LEU A 47 6.80 0.44 -4.47
C LEU A 47 5.95 1.62 -4.94
N LEU A 48 5.87 1.87 -6.25
CA LEU A 48 5.18 3.04 -6.81
C LEU A 48 3.67 2.82 -6.97
N ILE A 49 3.21 1.68 -7.48
CA ILE A 49 1.79 1.42 -7.76
C ILE A 49 0.89 1.67 -6.53
N PRO A 50 1.23 1.20 -5.32
CA PRO A 50 0.41 1.47 -4.14
C PRO A 50 0.31 2.95 -3.75
N THR A 51 1.25 3.80 -4.21
CA THR A 51 1.23 5.25 -3.95
C THR A 51 0.38 6.02 -4.97
N LEU A 52 0.15 5.47 -6.16
CA LEU A 52 -0.62 6.13 -7.20
C LEU A 52 -2.09 6.13 -6.81
N GLN A 53 -2.62 7.32 -6.55
CA GLN A 53 -4.02 7.55 -6.24
C GLN A 53 -4.69 8.09 -7.50
N PHE A 54 -5.39 7.23 -8.22
CA PHE A 54 -6.23 7.68 -9.34
C PHE A 54 -7.60 8.00 -8.79
N SER A 55 -7.88 9.29 -8.57
CA SER A 55 -9.25 9.77 -8.44
C SER A 55 -9.81 9.87 -9.85
N MET A 56 -10.51 8.83 -10.31
CA MET A 56 -11.38 9.02 -11.46
C MET A 56 -12.48 9.94 -10.96
N ASN A 57 -12.52 11.17 -11.48
CA ASN A 57 -13.58 12.13 -11.20
C ASN A 57 -14.88 11.58 -11.77
N THR A 58 -15.49 10.63 -11.06
CA THR A 58 -16.91 10.39 -11.19
C THR A 58 -17.56 11.66 -10.66
N THR A 59 -18.36 12.31 -11.51
CA THR A 59 -19.14 13.49 -11.10
C THR A 59 -19.87 13.12 -9.82
N PRO A 60 -19.63 13.83 -8.70
CA PRO A 60 -20.31 13.52 -7.46
C PRO A 60 -21.80 13.73 -7.70
N ILE A 61 -22.59 12.67 -7.55
CA ILE A 61 -24.02 12.84 -7.30
C ILE A 61 -24.05 13.53 -5.94
N THR A 62 -24.44 14.79 -5.92
CA THR A 62 -24.51 15.61 -4.71
C THR A 62 -25.49 14.97 -3.73
N SER A 63 -24.99 14.16 -2.81
CA SER A 63 -25.76 13.72 -1.65
C SER A 63 -25.82 14.90 -0.68
N GLN A 64 -27.01 15.44 -0.46
CA GLN A 64 -27.25 16.34 0.67
C GLN A 64 -26.91 15.61 1.96
N GLN A 65 -25.85 16.03 2.64
CA GLN A 65 -25.62 15.69 4.04
C GLN A 65 -26.68 16.40 4.89
N LEU A 66 -27.74 15.70 5.27
CA LEU A 66 -28.57 16.12 6.38
C LEU A 66 -27.79 15.83 7.67
N ASN A 67 -27.36 16.90 8.35
CA ASN A 67 -26.66 16.77 9.62
C ASN A 67 -27.60 16.16 10.68
N MET A 68 -27.31 14.93 11.10
CA MET A 68 -27.98 14.27 12.22
C MET A 68 -27.53 14.91 13.54
N ILE A 69 -28.47 15.49 14.31
CA ILE A 69 -28.19 15.99 15.66
C ILE A 69 -28.48 14.86 16.64
N VAL A 70 -27.43 14.24 17.16
CA VAL A 70 -27.53 13.25 18.24
C VAL A 70 -27.51 14.02 19.57
N VAL A 71 -28.63 13.98 20.29
CA VAL A 71 -28.77 14.55 21.62
C VAL A 71 -28.31 13.50 22.62
N CYS A 72 -27.05 13.57 23.04
CA CYS A 72 -26.56 12.80 24.17
C CYS A 72 -26.75 13.62 25.46
N GLY A 73 -27.41 13.06 26.46
CA GLY A 73 -27.29 13.56 27.83
C GLY A 73 -25.84 13.38 28.29
N TYR A 74 -25.12 14.48 28.52
CA TYR A 74 -23.76 14.42 29.06
C TYR A 74 -23.82 14.33 30.59
N VAL A 75 -23.35 13.22 31.16
CA VAL A 75 -22.55 13.30 32.38
C VAL A 75 -21.16 13.78 31.95
N ALA A 76 -20.61 14.75 32.65
CA ALA A 76 -19.27 15.27 32.38
C ALA A 76 -18.26 14.12 32.51
N ASP A 77 -17.83 13.56 31.38
CA ASP A 77 -16.67 12.69 31.35
C ASP A 77 -15.42 13.58 31.39
N ASN A 78 -14.45 13.17 32.21
CA ASN A 78 -13.29 14.00 32.51
C ASN A 78 -12.53 14.37 31.24
N MET A 79 -12.18 15.65 31.09
CA MET A 79 -11.25 16.13 30.07
C MET A 79 -10.02 15.21 30.05
N GLN A 80 -9.91 14.39 29.01
CA GLN A 80 -8.69 13.67 28.71
C GLN A 80 -7.67 14.73 28.31
N LYS A 81 -6.74 15.04 29.22
CA LYS A 81 -5.60 15.91 28.94
C LYS A 81 -4.93 15.41 27.65
N ALA A 82 -4.71 16.32 26.71
CA ALA A 82 -3.81 16.11 25.58
C ALA A 82 -2.37 15.92 26.11
N GLY A 83 -2.09 14.73 26.65
CA GLY A 83 -0.74 14.24 26.86
C GLY A 83 -0.19 13.73 25.54
N LEU A 84 1.11 13.91 25.32
CA LEU A 84 1.83 13.22 24.25
C LEU A 84 1.64 11.71 24.43
N ASP A 85 0.78 11.10 23.60
CA ASP A 85 0.59 9.66 23.58
C ASP A 85 1.79 8.99 22.88
N LEU A 86 2.87 8.86 23.64
CA LEU A 86 4.14 8.24 23.25
C LEU A 86 3.97 6.77 22.81
N THR A 87 2.87 6.10 23.21
CA THR A 87 2.66 4.68 22.89
C THR A 87 2.39 4.45 21.40
N SER A 88 1.76 5.41 20.73
CA SER A 88 1.48 5.37 19.29
C SER A 88 2.74 5.44 18.40
N TRP A 89 3.87 5.89 18.96
CA TRP A 89 5.14 6.06 18.24
C TRP A 89 6.05 4.83 18.34
N ILE A 90 5.79 3.91 19.28
CA ILE A 90 6.62 2.73 19.52
C ILE A 90 6.80 1.87 18.25
N PRO A 91 5.75 1.52 17.48
CA PRO A 91 5.92 0.71 16.27
C PRO A 91 6.76 1.40 15.20
N ALA A 92 6.58 2.71 15.03
CA ALA A 92 7.37 3.51 14.09
C ALA A 92 8.84 3.59 14.51
N GLY A 93 9.10 3.73 15.81
CA GLY A 93 10.45 3.71 16.39
C GLY A 93 11.16 2.38 16.18
N ILE A 94 10.50 1.25 16.43
CA ILE A 94 11.05 -0.10 16.19
C ILE A 94 11.38 -0.29 14.70
N TYR A 95 10.46 0.11 13.81
CA TYR A 95 10.68 0.02 12.37
C TYR A 95 11.90 0.83 11.92
N LEU A 96 12.03 2.07 12.41
CA LEU A 96 13.18 2.94 12.10
C LEU A 96 14.49 2.34 12.64
N PHE A 97 14.49 1.82 13.87
CA PHE A 97 15.67 1.23 14.49
C PHE A 97 16.20 0.02 13.72
N ILE A 98 15.33 -0.93 13.35
CA ILE A 98 15.71 -2.11 12.56
C ILE A 98 16.27 -1.68 11.19
N THR A 99 15.58 -0.74 10.53
CA THR A 99 16.01 -0.22 9.23
C THR A 99 17.40 0.42 9.31
N LEU A 100 17.66 1.24 10.33
CA LEU A 100 18.97 1.86 10.55
C LEU A 100 20.07 0.83 10.82
N LEU A 101 19.79 -0.22 11.60
CA LEU A 101 20.75 -1.31 11.85
C LEU A 101 21.14 -2.02 10.54
N LEU A 102 20.16 -2.38 9.71
CA LEU A 102 20.41 -3.02 8.42
C LEU A 102 21.19 -2.11 7.46
N LEU A 103 20.88 -0.81 7.43
CA LEU A 103 21.63 0.17 6.64
C LEU A 103 23.06 0.35 7.15
N ALA A 104 23.28 0.34 8.46
CA ALA A 104 24.61 0.40 9.06
C ALA A 104 25.46 -0.84 8.70
N ASN A 105 24.85 -2.02 8.64
CA ASN A 105 25.52 -3.24 8.16
C ASN A 105 25.91 -3.14 6.66
N ILE A 106 25.05 -2.58 5.82
CA ILE A 106 25.41 -2.32 4.41
C ILE A 106 26.58 -1.33 4.33
N ALA A 107 26.54 -0.26 5.13
CA ALA A 107 27.60 0.75 5.19
C ALA A 107 28.94 0.17 5.68
N SER A 108 28.94 -0.70 6.69
CA SER A 108 30.16 -1.34 7.20
C SER A 108 30.81 -2.25 6.15
N ASN A 109 30.01 -3.05 5.42
CA ASN A 109 30.47 -3.87 4.30
C ASN A 109 31.05 -3.02 3.16
N TRP A 110 30.40 -1.89 2.85
CA TRP A 110 30.90 -0.94 1.86
C TRP A 110 32.25 -0.34 2.26
N ILE A 111 32.41 0.03 3.53
CA ILE A 111 33.67 0.53 4.08
C ILE A 111 34.75 -0.56 4.01
N LEU A 112 34.43 -1.81 4.32
CA LEU A 112 35.36 -2.94 4.23
C LEU A 112 35.90 -3.10 2.81
N VAL A 113 35.01 -3.11 1.81
CA VAL A 113 35.43 -3.25 0.40
C VAL A 113 36.27 -2.04 -0.03
N LYS A 114 35.90 -0.81 0.36
CA LYS A 114 36.73 0.37 0.11
C LYS A 114 38.12 0.28 0.74
N ARG A 115 38.24 -0.30 1.94
CA ARG A 115 39.55 -0.54 2.58
C ARG A 115 40.39 -1.55 1.79
N LEU A 116 39.78 -2.63 1.29
CA LEU A 116 40.46 -3.62 0.44
C LEU A 116 40.96 -2.97 -0.87
N ILE A 117 40.14 -2.15 -1.53
CA ILE A 117 40.53 -1.44 -2.77
C ILE A 117 41.69 -0.47 -2.52
N ARG A 118 41.75 0.19 -1.36
CA ARG A 118 42.82 1.14 -1.02
C ARG A 118 44.15 0.45 -0.69
N LYS A 119 44.09 -0.75 -0.09
CA LYS A 119 45.28 -1.51 0.34
C LYS A 119 45.81 -2.47 -0.73
N GLY A 120 45.00 -2.79 -1.75
CA GLY A 120 45.41 -3.67 -2.83
C GLY A 120 46.30 -2.97 -3.85
N GLU A 121 47.22 -3.72 -4.44
CA GLU A 121 48.06 -3.25 -5.53
C GLU A 121 47.24 -3.17 -6.82
N LYS A 122 47.34 -2.02 -7.50
CA LYS A 122 46.52 -1.73 -8.68
C LYS A 122 47.34 -1.91 -9.95
N THR A 123 46.86 -2.78 -10.83
CA THR A 123 47.41 -2.98 -12.17
C THR A 123 46.32 -2.68 -13.20
N THR A 124 46.63 -1.92 -14.24
CA THR A 124 45.68 -1.64 -15.33
C THR A 124 45.84 -2.67 -16.42
N PHE A 125 44.74 -3.32 -16.82
CA PHE A 125 44.71 -4.29 -17.91
C PHE A 125 43.53 -3.99 -18.84
N ASN A 126 43.80 -3.70 -20.12
CA ASN A 126 42.79 -3.40 -21.14
C ASN A 126 41.71 -2.37 -20.71
N GLY A 127 42.11 -1.32 -19.98
CA GLY A 127 41.21 -0.26 -19.49
C GLY A 127 40.47 -0.58 -18.19
N TYR A 128 40.68 -1.75 -17.58
CA TYR A 128 40.09 -2.15 -16.30
C TYR A 128 41.15 -2.17 -15.17
N GLN A 129 40.73 -1.89 -13.94
CA GLN A 129 41.60 -1.95 -12.77
C GLN A 129 41.59 -3.35 -12.17
N LEU A 130 42.70 -4.08 -12.32
CA LEU A 130 42.96 -5.33 -11.60
C LEU A 130 43.60 -5.02 -10.25
N ILE A 131 42.99 -5.49 -9.18
CA ILE A 131 43.47 -5.31 -7.81
C ILE A 131 43.98 -6.65 -7.30
N HIS A 132 45.25 -6.69 -6.90
CA HIS A 132 45.84 -7.84 -6.20
C HIS A 132 45.84 -7.57 -4.70
N HIS A 133 45.35 -8.53 -3.94
CA HIS A 133 45.34 -8.44 -2.48
C HIS A 133 45.63 -9.81 -1.86
N PRO A 134 46.67 -9.96 -1.02
CA PRO A 134 47.11 -11.27 -0.50
C PRO A 134 46.04 -12.05 0.30
N GLN A 135 45.05 -11.34 0.85
CA GLN A 135 43.96 -11.94 1.63
C GLN A 135 42.78 -12.44 0.79
N VAL A 136 42.76 -12.17 -0.52
CA VAL A 136 41.67 -12.55 -1.42
C VAL A 136 42.03 -13.82 -2.18
N LYS A 137 41.44 -14.94 -1.77
CA LYS A 137 41.68 -16.27 -2.37
C LYS A 137 40.79 -16.59 -3.57
N SER A 138 39.86 -15.71 -3.93
CA SER A 138 38.88 -15.94 -4.99
C SER A 138 38.75 -14.69 -5.85
N THR A 139 38.71 -14.88 -7.17
CA THR A 139 38.48 -13.81 -8.15
C THR A 139 37.06 -13.27 -8.00
N PHE A 140 36.90 -11.95 -7.83
CA PHE A 140 35.59 -11.31 -7.80
C PHE A 140 35.64 -9.89 -8.33
N SER A 141 34.51 -9.41 -8.87
CA SER A 141 34.37 -8.05 -9.40
C SER A 141 33.58 -7.14 -8.47
N PHE A 142 34.02 -5.88 -8.38
CA PHE A 142 33.36 -4.84 -7.58
C PHE A 142 33.58 -3.45 -8.18
N PHE A 143 32.51 -2.77 -8.61
CA PHE A 143 32.51 -1.36 -9.05
C PHE A 143 33.72 -0.97 -9.93
N GLY A 144 33.83 -1.55 -11.12
CA GLY A 144 34.91 -1.21 -12.06
C GLY A 144 36.26 -1.86 -11.74
N SER A 145 36.39 -2.52 -10.59
CA SER A 145 37.60 -3.20 -10.14
C SER A 145 37.42 -4.71 -10.19
N ILE A 146 38.43 -5.44 -10.66
CA ILE A 146 38.45 -6.91 -10.67
C ILE A 146 39.53 -7.35 -9.70
N PHE A 147 39.16 -8.07 -8.66
CA PHE A 147 40.11 -8.69 -7.74
C PHE A 147 40.57 -10.00 -8.34
N TRP A 148 41.89 -10.15 -8.51
CA TRP A 148 42.48 -11.34 -9.12
C TRP A 148 43.18 -12.18 -8.05
N ALA A 149 42.86 -13.47 -7.99
CA ALA A 149 43.54 -14.41 -7.11
C ALA A 149 44.86 -14.86 -7.73
N GLU A 150 45.91 -14.95 -6.92
CA GLU A 150 47.30 -15.21 -7.35
C GLU A 150 47.48 -16.60 -7.99
N GLU A 151 46.58 -17.55 -7.71
CA GLU A 151 46.65 -18.94 -8.16
C GLU A 151 46.11 -19.19 -9.58
N ALA A 152 45.42 -18.23 -10.21
CA ALA A 152 44.90 -18.38 -11.57
C ALA A 152 45.82 -17.69 -12.60
N THR A 153 46.45 -18.47 -13.48
CA THR A 153 47.24 -17.92 -14.60
C THR A 153 46.32 -17.21 -15.60
N LYS A 154 46.52 -15.90 -15.76
CA LYS A 154 45.68 -15.03 -16.61
C LYS A 154 45.62 -15.46 -18.08
N ASP A 155 46.71 -16.07 -18.57
CA ASP A 155 46.86 -16.46 -19.97
C ASP A 155 46.38 -17.89 -20.27
N SER A 156 45.92 -18.63 -19.27
CA SER A 156 45.28 -19.93 -19.49
C SER A 156 43.89 -19.75 -20.13
N PRO A 157 43.40 -20.73 -20.91
CA PRO A 157 42.03 -20.68 -21.45
C PRO A 157 40.97 -20.55 -20.35
N GLU A 158 41.17 -21.19 -19.20
CA GLU A 158 40.30 -21.08 -18.02
C GLU A 158 40.35 -19.67 -17.40
N GLY A 159 41.55 -19.09 -17.27
CA GLY A 159 41.76 -17.73 -16.79
C GLY A 159 41.05 -16.70 -17.67
N ARG A 160 41.09 -16.86 -18.99
CA ARG A 160 40.35 -15.99 -19.93
C ARG A 160 38.84 -16.08 -19.76
N GLN A 161 38.30 -17.28 -19.52
CA GLN A 161 36.87 -17.49 -19.28
C GLN A 161 36.42 -16.82 -17.97
N ILE A 162 37.18 -17.01 -16.88
CA ILE A 162 36.92 -16.37 -15.59
C ILE A 162 37.00 -14.85 -15.72
N LEU A 163 38.01 -14.33 -16.42
CA LEU A 163 38.15 -12.89 -16.64
C LEU A 163 36.95 -12.30 -17.38
N LYS A 164 36.47 -12.95 -18.44
CA LYS A 164 35.28 -12.50 -19.18
C LYS A 164 34.01 -12.53 -18.33
N HIS A 165 33.85 -13.55 -17.50
CA HIS A 165 32.76 -13.64 -16.53
C HIS A 165 32.77 -12.43 -15.59
N GLU A 166 33.91 -12.13 -14.96
CA GLU A 166 34.04 -10.99 -14.05
C GLU A 166 33.88 -9.64 -14.74
N LEU A 167 34.36 -9.53 -15.98
CA LEU A 167 34.24 -8.33 -16.80
C LEU A 167 32.78 -8.02 -17.15
N GLU A 168 31.95 -9.03 -17.39
CA GLU A 168 30.51 -8.84 -17.63
C GLU A 168 29.78 -8.34 -16.37
N HIS A 169 30.21 -8.70 -15.17
CA HIS A 169 29.68 -8.11 -13.94
C HIS A 169 29.98 -6.62 -13.81
N VAL A 170 31.18 -6.21 -14.24
CA VAL A 170 31.58 -4.80 -14.27
C VAL A 170 30.79 -4.05 -15.35
N ARG A 171 30.82 -4.52 -16.60
CA ARG A 171 30.13 -3.89 -17.74
C ARG A 171 28.63 -3.82 -17.53
N GLY A 172 28.05 -4.89 -16.98
CA GLY A 172 26.63 -4.98 -16.66
C GLY A 172 26.21 -4.11 -15.48
N GLY A 173 27.13 -3.53 -14.70
CA GLY A 173 26.80 -2.73 -13.52
C GLY A 173 26.14 -3.55 -12.40
N HIS A 174 26.39 -4.87 -12.36
CA HIS A 174 25.69 -5.80 -11.46
C HIS A 174 25.91 -5.48 -9.98
N THR A 175 27.05 -4.88 -9.61
CA THR A 175 27.30 -4.44 -8.22
C THR A 175 26.31 -3.36 -7.77
N GLY A 176 25.97 -2.39 -8.63
CA GLY A 176 25.01 -1.34 -8.32
C GLY A 176 23.60 -1.90 -8.10
N GLU A 177 23.20 -2.88 -8.91
CA GLU A 177 21.90 -3.54 -8.77
C GLU A 177 21.82 -4.42 -7.52
N LYS A 178 22.91 -5.12 -7.17
CA LYS A 178 23.02 -5.86 -5.91
C LYS A 178 22.86 -4.93 -4.71
N LEU A 179 23.47 -3.74 -4.73
CA LEU A 179 23.27 -2.72 -3.69
C LEU A 179 21.85 -2.18 -3.66
N PHE A 180 21.27 -1.84 -4.81
CA PHE A 180 19.88 -1.38 -4.90
C PHE A 180 18.93 -2.38 -4.23
N MET A 181 19.05 -3.67 -4.56
CA MET A 181 18.24 -4.71 -3.93
C MET A 181 18.51 -4.87 -2.44
N GLN A 182 19.75 -4.70 -1.97
CA GLN A 182 20.06 -4.71 -0.55
C GLN A 182 19.40 -3.53 0.19
N LEU A 183 19.39 -2.33 -0.40
CA LEU A 183 18.73 -1.16 0.16
C LEU A 183 17.21 -1.36 0.24
N VAL A 184 16.59 -1.84 -0.84
CA VAL A 184 15.15 -2.15 -0.84
C VAL A 184 14.82 -3.21 0.19
N CYS A 185 15.59 -4.29 0.30
CA CYS A 185 15.40 -5.30 1.34
C CYS A 185 15.64 -4.75 2.75
N ALA A 186 16.54 -3.78 2.96
CA ALA A 186 16.77 -3.19 4.27
C ALA A 186 15.58 -2.32 4.72
N VAL A 187 15.04 -1.51 3.82
CA VAL A 187 13.87 -0.66 4.10
C VAL A 187 12.60 -1.50 4.20
N CYS A 188 12.40 -2.43 3.27
CA CYS A 188 11.24 -3.32 3.22
C CYS A 188 11.59 -4.70 3.78
N TRP A 189 12.24 -4.74 4.95
CA TRP A 189 12.79 -5.96 5.55
C TRP A 189 11.74 -7.02 5.87
N PHE A 190 10.49 -6.61 6.07
CA PHE A 190 9.34 -7.48 6.31
C PHE A 190 8.79 -8.12 5.03
N ASN A 191 9.16 -7.66 3.82
CA ASN A 191 8.62 -8.17 2.56
C ASN A 191 9.45 -9.37 2.03
N PRO A 192 8.95 -10.62 2.10
CA PRO A 192 9.67 -11.80 1.65
C PRO A 192 9.91 -11.83 0.13
N PHE A 193 9.02 -11.23 -0.66
CA PHE A 193 9.10 -11.28 -2.13
C PHE A 193 10.30 -10.50 -2.67
N PHE A 194 10.73 -9.42 -2.00
CA PHE A 194 11.94 -8.72 -2.38
C PHE A 194 13.21 -9.55 -2.18
N TYR A 195 13.25 -10.41 -1.16
CA TYR A 195 14.36 -11.37 -0.99
C TYR A 195 14.37 -12.44 -2.09
N LEU A 196 13.20 -12.91 -2.50
CA LEU A 196 13.07 -13.87 -3.61
C LEU A 196 13.49 -13.23 -4.94
N LEU A 197 13.02 -12.01 -5.23
CA LEU A 197 13.42 -11.23 -6.40
C LEU A 197 14.93 -10.92 -6.38
N ARG A 198 15.52 -10.61 -5.21
CA ARG A 198 16.97 -10.41 -5.06
C ARG A 198 17.75 -11.68 -5.41
N LYS A 199 17.29 -12.84 -4.92
CA LYS A 199 17.91 -14.14 -5.22
C LYS A 199 17.84 -14.43 -6.73
N GLU A 200 16.70 -14.17 -7.35
CA GLU A 200 16.50 -14.40 -8.78
C GLU A 200 17.29 -13.41 -9.65
N LEU A 201 17.39 -12.13 -9.25
CA LEU A 201 18.24 -11.15 -9.94
C LEU A 201 19.70 -11.57 -9.91
N SER A 202 20.19 -12.02 -8.75
CA SER A 202 21.55 -12.55 -8.62
C SER A 202 21.78 -13.72 -9.59
N MET A 203 20.83 -14.66 -9.69
CA MET A 203 20.94 -15.77 -10.65
C MET A 203 20.97 -15.28 -12.11
N VAL A 204 20.18 -14.26 -12.45
CA VAL A 204 20.17 -13.67 -13.80
C VAL A 204 21.51 -13.00 -14.12
N HIS A 205 22.16 -12.36 -13.14
CA HIS A 205 23.51 -11.82 -13.31
C HIS A 205 24.52 -12.92 -13.63
N GLU A 206 24.48 -14.03 -12.89
CA GLU A 206 25.34 -15.18 -13.15
C GLU A 206 25.11 -15.72 -14.57
N PHE A 207 23.86 -15.86 -15.03
CA PHE A 207 23.58 -16.34 -16.39
C PHE A 207 24.09 -15.42 -17.50
N LEU A 208 24.06 -14.10 -17.27
CA LEU A 208 24.62 -13.13 -18.22
C LEU A 208 26.15 -13.25 -18.30
N ALA A 209 26.80 -13.36 -17.15
CA ALA A 209 28.25 -13.53 -17.05
C ALA A 209 28.71 -14.88 -17.61
N ASP A 210 27.99 -15.96 -17.31
CA ASP A 210 28.21 -17.31 -17.85
C ASP A 210 28.12 -17.30 -19.39
N LYS A 211 27.11 -16.64 -19.94
CA LYS A 211 26.94 -16.50 -21.40
C LYS A 211 28.07 -15.72 -22.06
N ALA A 212 28.58 -14.67 -21.41
CA ALA A 212 29.71 -13.89 -21.92
C ALA A 212 31.03 -14.69 -21.86
N ALA A 213 31.19 -15.57 -20.87
CA ALA A 213 32.36 -16.43 -20.75
C ALA A 213 32.45 -17.49 -21.86
N THR A 214 31.31 -17.99 -22.35
CA THR A 214 31.22 -19.00 -23.42
C THR A 214 31.12 -18.40 -24.83
N GLU A 215 31.41 -17.12 -25.02
CA GLU A 215 31.33 -16.48 -26.36
C GLU A 215 32.44 -16.98 -27.29
N ASP A 216 33.64 -17.22 -26.76
CA ASP A 216 34.82 -17.66 -27.53
C ASP A 216 35.28 -19.09 -27.13
N SER A 217 34.45 -19.86 -26.44
CA SER A 217 34.79 -21.21 -25.97
C SER A 217 33.55 -22.08 -25.90
N GLU A 218 33.73 -23.40 -25.99
CA GLU A 218 32.62 -24.34 -25.88
C GLU A 218 31.99 -24.26 -24.48
N ALA A 219 30.65 -24.35 -24.45
CA ALA A 219 29.90 -24.30 -23.20
C ALA A 219 30.24 -25.47 -22.26
N GLU A 220 30.68 -26.61 -22.81
CA GLU A 220 31.11 -27.78 -22.06
C GLU A 220 32.37 -27.51 -21.23
N ASP A 221 33.40 -26.92 -21.84
CA ASP A 221 34.66 -26.63 -21.17
C ASP A 221 34.46 -25.65 -20.02
N TYR A 222 33.65 -24.61 -20.26
CA TYR A 222 33.29 -23.68 -19.21
C TYR A 222 32.49 -24.34 -18.08
N ALA A 223 31.55 -25.24 -18.39
CA ALA A 223 30.79 -25.97 -17.38
C ALA A 223 31.69 -26.86 -16.50
N ARG A 224 32.73 -27.48 -17.08
CA ARG A 224 33.76 -28.24 -16.33
C ARG A 224 34.55 -27.32 -15.40
N THR A 225 35.02 -26.17 -15.90
CA THR A 225 35.74 -25.17 -15.09
C THR A 225 34.87 -24.67 -13.93
N LEU A 226 33.60 -24.33 -14.19
CA LEU A 226 32.65 -23.88 -13.18
C LEU A 226 32.43 -24.93 -12.08
N LEU A 227 32.27 -26.19 -12.49
CA LEU A 227 32.09 -27.31 -11.57
C LEU A 227 33.35 -27.53 -10.73
N GLN A 228 34.54 -27.51 -11.35
CA GLN A 228 35.82 -27.70 -10.67
C GLN A 228 36.06 -26.62 -9.62
N VAL A 229 35.88 -25.34 -9.97
CA VAL A 229 36.03 -24.21 -9.03
C VAL A 229 35.06 -24.36 -7.85
N THR A 230 33.79 -24.73 -8.11
CA THR A 230 32.79 -24.93 -7.05
C THR A 230 33.17 -26.09 -6.12
N LEU A 231 33.66 -27.20 -6.68
CA LEU A 231 34.02 -28.40 -5.91
C LEU A 231 35.30 -28.21 -5.09
N GLN A 232 36.30 -27.48 -5.62
CA GLN A 232 37.54 -27.18 -4.91
C GLN A 232 37.34 -26.27 -3.69
N THR A 233 36.30 -25.43 -3.68
CA THR A 233 35.94 -24.57 -2.53
C THR A 233 35.26 -25.27 -1.33
N ARG A 234 35.16 -26.60 -1.27
CA ARG A 234 34.45 -27.31 -0.18
C ARG A 234 35.31 -28.28 0.64
N LEU A 235 35.26 -28.10 1.97
CA LEU A 235 35.11 -29.09 3.08
C LEU A 235 35.29 -28.34 4.43
N PRO A 236 34.78 -28.74 5.63
CA PRO A 236 33.84 -29.80 6.05
C PRO A 236 32.62 -29.28 6.89
N LEU A 237 31.79 -30.19 7.47
CA LEU A 237 30.76 -30.06 8.56
C LEU A 237 29.25 -30.09 8.25
N MET A 238 28.52 -30.70 9.20
CA MET A 238 27.07 -31.01 9.26
C MET A 238 26.18 -29.79 8.99
N ILE A 239 25.95 -29.48 7.72
CA ILE A 239 24.99 -28.46 7.32
C ILE A 239 24.21 -29.01 6.14
N ASN A 240 22.88 -29.10 6.30
CA ASN A 240 21.97 -29.44 5.21
C ASN A 240 22.22 -28.50 4.03
N THR A 241 22.92 -29.00 3.01
CA THR A 241 23.35 -28.20 1.88
C THR A 241 22.20 -28.08 0.87
N PHE A 242 21.07 -27.50 1.28
CA PHE A 242 19.97 -27.10 0.38
C PHE A 242 20.39 -26.01 -0.62
N GLY A 243 21.65 -25.57 -0.59
CA GLY A 243 22.28 -24.61 -1.49
C GLY A 243 22.95 -25.20 -2.75
N GLN A 244 22.72 -26.46 -3.14
CA GLN A 244 23.22 -27.01 -4.42
C GLN A 244 22.46 -26.49 -5.67
N ALA A 245 21.36 -25.77 -5.48
CA ALA A 245 20.50 -25.27 -6.56
C ALA A 245 21.09 -24.23 -7.55
N PRO A 246 22.06 -23.34 -7.20
CA PRO A 246 22.49 -22.29 -8.13
C PRO A 246 23.36 -22.85 -9.26
N VAL A 247 24.31 -23.75 -8.97
CA VAL A 247 25.26 -24.25 -9.97
C VAL A 247 24.57 -25.15 -11.00
N LYS A 248 23.70 -26.08 -10.56
CA LYS A 248 22.86 -26.88 -11.48
C LYS A 248 22.08 -25.98 -12.45
N ARG A 249 21.49 -24.91 -11.93
CA ARG A 249 20.67 -23.99 -12.74
C ARG A 249 21.52 -23.15 -13.69
N ARG A 250 22.73 -22.73 -13.30
CA ARG A 250 23.70 -22.07 -14.18
C ARG A 250 24.09 -22.97 -15.35
N ILE A 251 24.48 -24.22 -15.06
CA ILE A 251 24.81 -25.22 -16.09
C ILE A 251 23.62 -25.50 -17.00
N LEU A 252 22.41 -25.69 -16.44
CA LEU A 252 21.22 -25.91 -17.25
C LEU A 252 20.95 -24.73 -18.22
N MET A 253 21.09 -23.50 -17.75
CA MET A 253 20.85 -22.31 -18.58
C MET A 253 21.91 -22.13 -19.69
N LEU A 254 23.14 -22.62 -19.50
CA LEU A 254 24.17 -22.64 -20.55
C LEU A 254 23.74 -23.47 -21.77
N PHE A 255 23.11 -24.62 -21.54
CA PHE A 255 22.67 -25.54 -22.60
C PHE A 255 21.22 -25.32 -23.06
N THR A 256 20.52 -24.33 -22.50
CA THR A 256 19.10 -24.09 -22.83
C THR A 256 18.97 -23.35 -24.17
N GLN A 257 18.27 -23.94 -25.13
CA GLN A 257 18.00 -23.33 -26.43
C GLN A 257 17.04 -22.12 -26.35
N ARG A 258 17.06 -21.27 -27.40
CA ARG A 258 16.21 -20.09 -27.48
C ARG A 258 14.76 -20.48 -27.79
N SER A 259 13.81 -19.97 -27.00
CA SER A 259 12.38 -20.21 -27.22
C SER A 259 11.78 -19.19 -28.19
N ASN A 260 11.03 -19.66 -29.21
CA ASN A 260 10.39 -18.82 -30.22
C ASN A 260 9.20 -17.99 -29.69
N TYR A 261 8.56 -18.40 -28.58
CA TYR A 261 7.38 -17.72 -28.02
C TYR A 261 7.70 -16.62 -27.00
N SER A 262 8.96 -16.15 -26.96
CA SER A 262 9.39 -15.23 -25.91
C SER A 262 8.77 -13.84 -26.02
N LEU A 263 8.34 -13.41 -27.21
CA LEU A 263 7.80 -12.08 -27.43
C LEU A 263 6.38 -11.94 -26.85
N MET A 264 5.52 -12.95 -27.06
CA MET A 264 4.17 -12.99 -26.48
C MET A 264 4.21 -12.93 -24.95
N LYS A 265 5.13 -13.68 -24.34
CA LYS A 265 5.35 -13.65 -22.88
C LYS A 265 5.70 -12.24 -22.39
N ARG A 266 6.49 -11.44 -23.13
CA ARG A 266 6.86 -10.08 -22.71
C ARG A 266 5.69 -9.09 -22.75
N ILE A 267 4.80 -9.21 -23.73
CA ILE A 267 3.66 -8.29 -23.90
C ILE A 267 2.62 -8.49 -22.80
N ILE A 268 2.42 -9.72 -22.32
CA ILE A 268 1.44 -10.07 -21.27
C ILE A 268 1.71 -9.36 -19.92
N VAL A 269 2.95 -8.92 -19.67
CA VAL A 269 3.29 -8.13 -18.47
C VAL A 269 2.54 -6.79 -18.42
N ILE A 270 2.39 -6.15 -19.58
CA ILE A 270 1.83 -4.80 -19.68
C ILE A 270 0.37 -4.75 -19.18
N PRO A 271 -0.56 -5.58 -19.69
CA PRO A 271 -1.93 -5.59 -19.19
C PRO A 271 -2.02 -6.06 -17.73
N LEU A 272 -1.11 -6.93 -17.27
CA LEU A 272 -1.06 -7.34 -15.86
C LEU A 272 -0.73 -6.16 -14.94
N VAL A 273 0.30 -5.38 -15.27
CA VAL A 273 0.72 -4.20 -14.50
C VAL A 273 -0.35 -3.10 -14.55
N LEU A 274 -0.92 -2.85 -15.73
CA LEU A 274 -2.01 -1.88 -15.89
C LEU A 274 -3.28 -2.32 -15.12
N GLY A 275 -3.64 -3.60 -15.17
CA GLY A 275 -4.77 -4.16 -14.42
C GLY A 275 -4.57 -4.08 -12.92
N LEU A 276 -3.36 -4.36 -12.42
CA LEU A 276 -2.99 -4.15 -11.01
C LEU A 276 -3.14 -2.68 -10.60
N GLY A 277 -2.63 -1.75 -11.42
CA GLY A 277 -2.80 -0.32 -11.19
C GLY A 277 -4.26 0.12 -11.16
N PHE A 278 -5.07 -0.40 -12.09
CA PHE A 278 -6.50 -0.10 -12.18
C PHE A 278 -7.28 -0.64 -10.98
N VAL A 279 -7.11 -1.92 -10.61
CA VAL A 279 -7.83 -2.54 -9.47
C VAL A 279 -7.46 -1.85 -8.16
N ILE A 280 -6.17 -1.57 -7.93
CA ILE A 280 -5.71 -0.90 -6.71
C ILE A 280 -6.16 0.57 -6.67
N GLY A 281 -6.25 1.23 -7.83
CA GLY A 281 -6.80 2.58 -7.99
C GLY A 281 -8.31 2.66 -7.74
N CYS A 282 -9.09 1.76 -8.34
CA CYS A 282 -10.55 1.72 -8.25
C CYS A 282 -11.10 1.29 -6.88
N GLN A 283 -10.30 0.66 -6.02
CA GLN A 283 -10.75 0.27 -4.68
C GLN A 283 -11.26 1.45 -3.82
N ARG A 284 -10.87 2.70 -4.12
CA ARG A 284 -11.42 3.87 -3.40
C ARG A 284 -12.87 4.20 -3.75
N ASP A 285 -13.32 3.96 -4.99
CA ASP A 285 -14.70 4.25 -5.39
C ASP A 285 -15.70 3.27 -4.77
N LEU A 286 -15.29 2.01 -4.54
CA LEU A 286 -16.09 0.98 -3.88
C LEU A 286 -16.23 1.21 -2.37
N ASP A 287 -15.17 1.69 -1.69
CA ASP A 287 -15.24 2.05 -0.26
C ASP A 287 -16.10 3.30 -0.02
N LEU A 288 -16.12 4.24 -0.98
CA LEU A 288 -17.02 5.41 -0.94
C LEU A 288 -18.47 4.99 -1.21
N ASN A 289 -18.73 4.15 -2.22
CA ASN A 289 -20.09 3.68 -2.54
C ASN A 289 -20.67 2.68 -1.54
N ALA A 290 -19.88 1.79 -0.93
CA ALA A 290 -20.39 0.86 0.09
C ALA A 290 -20.82 1.59 1.38
N LYS A 291 -20.15 2.71 1.71
CA LYS A 291 -20.59 3.62 2.76
C LYS A 291 -21.90 4.34 2.39
N ASN A 292 -22.05 4.71 1.12
CA ASN A 292 -23.25 5.39 0.62
C ASN A 292 -24.46 4.47 0.42
N ILE A 293 -24.28 3.20 0.04
CA ILE A 293 -25.38 2.26 -0.25
C ILE A 293 -26.09 1.76 1.02
N VAL A 294 -25.40 1.70 2.17
CA VAL A 294 -26.05 1.41 3.46
C VAL A 294 -26.96 2.58 3.91
N ASP A 295 -26.69 3.80 3.43
CA ASP A 295 -27.52 4.99 3.71
C ASP A 295 -28.69 5.18 2.72
N VAL A 296 -28.66 4.57 1.54
CA VAL A 296 -29.63 4.85 0.45
C VAL A 296 -30.89 3.95 0.49
N THR A 297 -30.87 2.77 1.11
CA THR A 297 -32.02 1.84 1.05
C THR A 297 -33.20 2.22 1.97
N LYS A 298 -33.18 3.39 2.63
CA LYS A 298 -34.19 3.82 3.60
C LYS A 298 -35.17 4.89 3.08
N SER A 299 -35.25 5.12 1.76
CA SER A 299 -36.11 6.20 1.23
C SER A 299 -36.98 5.77 0.04
N ILE A 300 -38.19 5.26 0.29
CA ILE A 300 -39.34 5.47 -0.61
C ILE A 300 -40.62 5.56 0.23
N ALA A 301 -41.24 6.74 0.28
CA ALA A 301 -42.68 6.99 0.09
C ALA A 301 -43.07 8.39 0.60
N VAL A 302 -43.49 9.28 -0.31
CA VAL A 302 -44.15 10.56 -0.01
C VAL A 302 -45.37 10.69 -0.92
N SER A 303 -46.47 11.25 -0.41
CA SER A 303 -47.53 11.97 -1.16
C SER A 303 -48.42 12.80 -0.19
N PRO A 304 -49.26 13.77 -0.64
CA PRO A 304 -49.03 15.21 -0.39
C PRO A 304 -50.27 15.98 0.15
N ALA A 305 -50.13 17.28 0.46
CA ALA A 305 -51.19 18.31 0.31
C ALA A 305 -50.69 19.75 0.62
N ASP A 306 -50.88 20.64 -0.36
CA ASP A 306 -51.12 22.11 -0.38
C ASP A 306 -50.58 23.02 0.73
N HIS A 307 -49.36 23.52 0.48
CA HIS A 307 -48.91 24.92 0.35
C HIS A 307 -47.53 24.79 -0.32
N GLU A 308 -46.99 25.76 -1.08
CA GLU A 308 -45.65 25.60 -1.68
C GLU A 308 -44.57 25.54 -0.59
N VAL A 309 -44.34 24.33 -0.08
CA VAL A 309 -43.34 24.00 0.91
C VAL A 309 -42.14 23.49 0.13
N TYR A 310 -41.06 24.26 0.17
CA TYR A 310 -39.82 23.91 -0.50
C TYR A 310 -39.12 22.82 0.31
N SER A 311 -38.73 21.75 -0.38
CA SER A 311 -37.81 20.74 0.17
C SER A 311 -36.34 21.11 -0.07
N PHE A 312 -36.09 22.01 -1.01
CA PHE A 312 -34.77 22.51 -1.38
C PHE A 312 -34.81 24.02 -1.50
N VAL A 313 -33.93 24.70 -0.77
CA VAL A 313 -33.80 26.16 -0.78
C VAL A 313 -32.34 26.57 -0.89
N SER A 314 -32.08 27.76 -1.46
CA SER A 314 -30.73 28.35 -1.55
C SER A 314 -30.07 28.50 -0.18
N ASP A 315 -30.81 28.99 0.81
CA ASP A 315 -30.37 29.12 2.20
C ASP A 315 -31.29 28.31 3.13
N PRO A 316 -30.81 27.24 3.79
CA PRO A 316 -31.64 26.42 4.66
C PRO A 316 -32.02 27.17 5.97
N PRO A 317 -33.17 26.84 6.58
CA PRO A 317 -33.55 27.40 7.87
C PRO A 317 -32.54 27.00 8.97
N THR A 318 -32.29 27.90 9.92
CA THR A 318 -31.33 27.68 11.01
C THR A 318 -31.95 27.93 12.37
N TYR A 319 -31.61 27.11 13.36
CA TYR A 319 -32.04 27.31 14.75
C TYR A 319 -31.33 28.53 15.36
N PRO A 320 -31.99 29.36 16.21
CA PRO A 320 -31.34 30.49 16.86
C PRO A 320 -30.16 30.03 17.72
N GLY A 321 -28.96 30.54 17.44
CA GLY A 321 -27.73 30.10 18.12
C GLY A 321 -27.10 28.82 17.51
N GLY A 322 -27.59 28.36 16.36
CA GLY A 322 -27.01 27.25 15.60
C GLY A 322 -27.36 25.87 16.13
N MET A 323 -26.69 24.85 15.57
CA MET A 323 -26.95 23.44 15.89
C MET A 323 -26.62 23.08 17.34
N ASP A 324 -25.62 23.73 17.95
CA ASP A 324 -25.26 23.49 19.35
C ASP A 324 -26.38 23.94 20.31
N ALA A 325 -27.01 25.08 20.02
CA ALA A 325 -28.16 25.57 20.79
C ALA A 325 -29.38 24.65 20.62
N LEU A 326 -29.60 24.12 19.41
CA LEU A 326 -30.64 23.12 19.14
C LEU A 326 -30.40 21.83 19.94
N SER A 327 -29.18 21.31 19.93
CA SER A 327 -28.80 20.13 20.72
C SER A 327 -29.04 20.34 22.22
N LYS A 328 -28.66 21.50 22.76
CA LYS A 328 -28.88 21.88 24.16
C LYS A 328 -30.37 22.00 24.51
N TYR A 329 -31.17 22.59 23.62
CA TYR A 329 -32.62 22.69 23.79
C TYR A 329 -33.25 21.30 23.87
N LEU A 330 -32.94 20.42 22.92
CA LEU A 330 -33.47 19.07 22.88
C LEU A 330 -33.07 18.28 24.14
N GLY A 331 -31.81 18.38 24.57
CA GLY A 331 -31.32 17.68 25.77
C GLY A 331 -32.01 18.11 27.08
N SER A 332 -32.47 19.37 27.15
CA SER A 332 -33.21 19.87 28.32
C SER A 332 -34.73 19.72 28.23
N SER A 333 -35.26 19.56 27.02
CA SER A 333 -36.71 19.58 26.75
C SER A 333 -37.31 18.19 26.55
N ILE A 334 -36.52 17.21 26.08
CA ILE A 334 -36.95 15.82 25.89
C ILE A 334 -37.10 15.12 27.25
N ARG A 335 -38.23 14.45 27.44
CA ARG A 335 -38.56 13.61 28.59
C ARG A 335 -38.79 12.19 28.12
N TYR A 336 -37.91 11.28 28.51
CA TYR A 336 -38.08 9.87 28.17
C TYR A 336 -39.39 9.33 28.79
N PRO A 337 -40.34 8.82 27.99
CA PRO A 337 -41.60 8.27 28.50
C PRO A 337 -41.37 7.08 29.43
N LYS A 338 -42.07 7.04 30.58
CA LYS A 338 -41.92 5.95 31.56
C LYS A 338 -42.17 4.56 30.97
N LYS A 339 -43.19 4.42 30.12
CA LYS A 339 -43.49 3.16 29.42
C LYS A 339 -42.31 2.66 28.59
N ALA A 340 -41.64 3.56 27.88
CA ALA A 340 -40.47 3.22 27.08
C ALA A 340 -39.24 2.90 27.93
N GLN A 341 -39.12 3.48 29.13
CA GLN A 341 -38.09 3.09 30.11
C GLN A 341 -38.34 1.68 30.65
N ASP A 342 -39.57 1.40 31.09
CA ASP A 342 -39.96 0.12 31.70
C ASP A 342 -39.82 -1.05 30.72
N HIS A 343 -40.06 -0.81 29.42
CA HIS A 343 -39.97 -1.82 28.36
C HIS A 343 -38.59 -1.90 27.68
N GLY A 344 -37.64 -1.03 28.02
CA GLY A 344 -36.33 -1.01 27.36
C GLY A 344 -36.35 -0.49 25.91
N THR A 345 -37.39 0.24 25.52
CA THR A 345 -37.64 0.63 24.13
C THR A 345 -36.71 1.76 23.71
N THR A 346 -35.81 1.49 22.77
CA THR A 346 -34.84 2.46 22.20
C THR A 346 -35.07 2.64 20.70
N GLY A 347 -34.61 3.75 20.12
CA GLY A 347 -34.88 4.03 18.72
C GLY A 347 -34.49 5.42 18.25
N THR A 348 -34.61 5.68 16.94
CA THR A 348 -34.46 7.03 16.38
C THR A 348 -35.76 7.45 15.75
N ILE A 349 -36.40 8.45 16.34
CA ILE A 349 -37.64 9.03 15.83
C ILE A 349 -37.29 10.15 14.87
N PHE A 350 -37.77 10.07 13.63
CA PHE A 350 -37.61 11.13 12.66
C PHE A 350 -38.87 11.98 12.68
N VAL A 351 -38.74 13.26 13.04
CA VAL A 351 -39.86 14.20 13.05
C VAL A 351 -39.73 15.14 11.87
N SER A 352 -40.69 15.08 10.95
CA SER A 352 -40.82 16.00 9.83
C SER A 352 -41.78 17.12 10.21
N PHE A 353 -41.38 18.37 9.98
CA PHE A 353 -42.19 19.56 10.26
C PHE A 353 -41.89 20.65 9.23
N VAL A 354 -42.76 21.65 9.17
CA VAL A 354 -42.62 22.79 8.26
C VAL A 354 -42.24 24.02 9.07
N ILE A 355 -41.19 24.70 8.64
CA ILE A 355 -40.81 26.02 9.14
C ILE A 355 -41.37 27.03 8.14
N ASP A 356 -42.28 27.89 8.58
CA ASP A 356 -42.87 28.92 7.72
C ASP A 356 -41.88 30.08 7.43
N SER A 357 -42.29 31.00 6.56
CA SER A 357 -41.51 32.20 6.22
C SER A 357 -41.26 33.15 7.41
N GLU A 358 -41.97 32.98 8.52
CA GLU A 358 -41.81 33.74 9.76
C GLU A 358 -40.97 32.99 10.81
N GLY A 359 -40.54 31.76 10.49
CA GLY A 359 -39.75 30.91 11.36
C GLY A 359 -40.56 30.08 12.36
N ASN A 360 -41.88 30.04 12.29
CA ASN A 360 -42.69 29.22 13.18
C ASN A 360 -42.71 27.76 12.70
N VAL A 361 -42.69 26.83 13.66
CA VAL A 361 -42.78 25.39 13.40
C VAL A 361 -44.26 24.98 13.33
N SER A 362 -44.64 24.26 12.28
CA SER A 362 -45.98 23.74 12.07
C SER A 362 -45.95 22.33 11.46
N ASN A 363 -47.09 21.64 11.49
CA ASN A 363 -47.30 20.35 10.83
C ASN A 363 -46.28 19.26 11.21
N ALA A 364 -45.88 19.23 12.50
CA ALA A 364 -44.94 18.24 13.03
C ALA A 364 -45.57 16.84 13.06
N LYS A 365 -44.95 15.90 12.35
CA LYS A 365 -45.36 14.50 12.25
C LYS A 365 -44.15 13.59 12.29
N THR A 366 -44.31 12.40 12.87
CA THR A 366 -43.27 11.38 12.78
C THR A 366 -43.31 10.71 11.42
N VAL A 367 -42.12 10.37 10.91
CA VAL A 367 -41.94 9.64 9.65
C VAL A 367 -41.07 8.41 9.90
N GLY A 368 -41.40 7.30 9.25
CA GLY A 368 -40.71 6.02 9.43
C GLY A 368 -41.43 5.04 10.35
N ASN A 369 -40.70 4.05 10.87
CA ASN A 369 -41.26 2.99 11.69
C ASN A 369 -41.67 3.52 13.06
N VAL A 370 -42.85 3.10 13.51
CA VAL A 370 -43.32 3.35 14.87
C VAL A 370 -42.57 2.42 15.82
N HIS A 371 -41.83 3.01 16.74
CA HIS A 371 -41.15 2.35 17.86
C HIS A 371 -42.13 2.12 19.03
N GLY A 372 -43.09 3.04 19.25
CA GLY A 372 -44.12 2.91 20.26
C GLY A 372 -43.71 3.41 21.65
N ASP A 373 -44.50 3.04 22.67
CA ASP A 373 -44.28 3.37 24.08
C ASP A 373 -44.19 4.88 24.44
N GLY A 374 -44.67 5.75 23.56
CA GLY A 374 -44.74 7.20 23.80
C GLY A 374 -43.60 8.01 23.18
N LEU A 375 -42.66 7.38 22.47
CA LEU A 375 -41.48 8.05 21.93
C LEU A 375 -41.84 9.04 20.81
N GLU A 376 -42.81 8.68 19.98
CA GLU A 376 -43.33 9.52 18.90
C GLU A 376 -44.03 10.76 19.44
N GLU A 377 -44.92 10.58 20.41
CA GLU A 377 -45.69 11.66 21.03
C GLU A 377 -44.77 12.68 21.70
N GLU A 378 -43.76 12.20 22.40
CA GLU A 378 -42.77 13.07 23.04
C GLU A 378 -41.93 13.83 21.99
N SER A 379 -41.53 13.16 20.92
CA SER A 379 -40.75 13.79 19.85
C SER A 379 -41.55 14.89 19.15
N ILE A 380 -42.83 14.65 18.86
CA ILE A 380 -43.75 15.64 18.29
C ILE A 380 -43.93 16.82 19.27
N ARG A 381 -44.14 16.55 20.56
CA ARG A 381 -44.33 17.59 21.58
C ARG A 381 -43.13 18.54 21.65
N VAL A 382 -41.92 18.00 21.65
CA VAL A 382 -40.68 18.80 21.75
C VAL A 382 -40.48 19.64 20.51
N VAL A 383 -40.66 19.05 19.32
CA VAL A 383 -40.50 19.76 18.04
C VAL A 383 -41.56 20.86 17.89
N SER A 384 -42.81 20.59 18.28
CA SER A 384 -43.90 21.57 18.23
C SER A 384 -43.74 22.71 19.24
N SER A 385 -42.88 22.54 20.25
CA SER A 385 -42.62 23.55 21.29
C SER A 385 -41.34 24.35 21.05
N MET A 386 -40.72 24.21 19.87
CA MET A 386 -39.48 24.91 19.55
C MET A 386 -39.69 26.43 19.44
N PRO A 387 -38.69 27.24 19.83
CA PRO A 387 -38.73 28.67 19.57
C PRO A 387 -38.65 28.94 18.05
N LYS A 388 -38.96 30.19 17.65
CA LYS A 388 -38.91 30.61 16.25
C LYS A 388 -37.51 30.39 15.65
N TRP A 389 -37.47 29.79 14.47
CA TRP A 389 -36.27 29.57 13.67
C TRP A 389 -35.95 30.79 12.80
N ASN A 390 -34.71 30.87 12.31
CA ASN A 390 -34.43 31.73 11.17
C ASN A 390 -35.00 31.04 9.92
N PRO A 391 -35.91 31.70 9.17
CA PRO A 391 -36.57 31.09 8.02
C PRO A 391 -35.57 30.79 6.90
N GLY A 392 -35.88 29.75 6.11
CA GLY A 392 -35.14 29.45 4.89
C GLY A 392 -35.40 30.50 3.81
N LYS A 393 -34.44 30.69 2.89
CA LYS A 393 -34.58 31.63 1.79
C LYS A 393 -34.34 30.96 0.44
N GLN A 394 -35.17 31.32 -0.52
CA GLN A 394 -35.02 30.98 -1.93
C GLN A 394 -34.85 32.29 -2.70
N ASP A 395 -33.74 32.43 -3.43
CA ASP A 395 -33.42 33.65 -4.19
C ASP A 395 -33.53 34.95 -3.35
N GLY A 396 -33.17 34.86 -2.07
CA GLY A 396 -33.20 35.97 -1.11
C GLY A 396 -34.56 36.22 -0.43
N GLN A 397 -35.63 35.55 -0.83
CA GLN A 397 -36.97 35.67 -0.22
C GLN A 397 -37.23 34.56 0.79
N ALA A 398 -37.85 34.89 1.93
CA ALA A 398 -38.19 33.91 2.96
C ALA A 398 -39.33 33.00 2.48
N VAL A 399 -39.16 31.69 2.61
CA VAL A 399 -40.11 30.69 2.12
C VAL A 399 -40.36 29.60 3.18
N SER A 400 -41.49 28.90 3.06
CA SER A 400 -41.79 27.75 3.92
C SER A 400 -40.97 26.53 3.51
N VAL A 401 -40.28 25.91 4.46
CA VAL A 401 -39.36 24.81 4.21
C VAL A 401 -39.72 23.58 5.04
N ALA A 402 -39.78 22.42 4.41
CA ALA A 402 -39.91 21.14 5.13
C ALA A 402 -38.55 20.75 5.72
N PHE A 403 -38.52 20.49 7.02
CA PHE A 403 -37.34 20.08 7.75
C PHE A 403 -37.59 18.76 8.48
N THR A 404 -36.61 17.86 8.48
CA THR A 404 -36.71 16.60 9.21
C THR A 404 -35.59 16.49 10.23
N LEU A 405 -35.97 16.36 11.50
CA LEU A 405 -35.05 16.25 12.62
C LEU A 405 -35.05 14.81 13.17
N PRO A 406 -33.90 14.11 13.15
CA PRO A 406 -33.74 12.84 13.84
C PRO A 406 -33.53 13.08 15.35
N ILE A 407 -34.31 12.39 16.19
CA ILE A 407 -34.18 12.37 17.66
C ILE A 407 -33.90 10.94 18.09
N LYS A 408 -32.72 10.70 18.67
CA LYS A 408 -32.31 9.36 19.11
C LYS A 408 -32.56 9.17 20.60
N PHE A 409 -33.32 8.13 20.95
CA PHE A 409 -33.54 7.65 22.32
C PHE A 409 -32.65 6.44 22.59
N VAL A 410 -31.86 6.53 23.65
CA VAL A 410 -30.98 5.45 24.12
C VAL A 410 -31.15 5.35 25.62
N LEU A 411 -31.34 4.13 26.12
CA LEU A 411 -31.20 3.82 27.54
C LEU A 411 -29.74 3.45 27.78
N MET A 412 -29.13 4.06 28.79
CA MET A 412 -27.81 3.66 29.24
C MET A 412 -28.00 2.53 30.26
N ASP A 413 -27.27 1.43 30.07
CA ASP A 413 -27.15 0.36 31.07
C ASP A 413 -26.38 0.84 32.31
#